data_AF-A0A662MNT3-F1
#
_entry.id   AF-A0A662MNT3-F1
#
_cell.length_a   1.000
_cell.length_b   1.000
_cell.length_c   1.000
_cell.angle_alpha   90.00
_cell.angle_beta   90.00
_cell.angle_gamma   90.00
#
_symmetry.space_group_name_H-M   'P 1'
#
loop_
_entity.id
_entity.type
_entity.pdbx_description
1 polymer ?
#
loop_
_entity_poly.entity_id
_entity_poly.type
_entity_poly.pdbx_seq_one_letter_code
_entity_poly.pdbx_strand_id
1 'polypeptide(L)'
;MYLDLIVGEPCTSGTSSKVYIYAGSSSGIVTSNPAVSIVKGAIDFGIEVATIGDENGDNRDDFMVGAPLYDVTSGGNTFADAGRVYVYEGAATFSQISNNNNWNKYGENAYQHLGGSREGGNLFAITGGRSLGGLESINSDTKEDLLVGSPYYDHKVYGTDNGIVWIYTG
;
A
#
# COMPACT_ATOMS: atom_id res chain seq x y z
N MET A 1 -10.90 18.98 -14.24
CA MET A 1 -10.73 17.76 -13.44
C MET A 1 -11.12 18.12 -12.02
N TYR A 2 -11.95 17.31 -11.36
CA TYR A 2 -12.31 17.52 -9.96
C TYR A 2 -11.49 16.55 -9.11
N LEU A 3 -11.16 16.96 -7.89
CA LEU A 3 -10.49 16.10 -6.93
C LEU A 3 -11.43 14.97 -6.52
N ASP A 4 -10.95 13.72 -6.55
CA ASP A 4 -11.64 12.55 -6.02
C ASP A 4 -11.20 12.28 -4.57
N LEU A 5 -11.96 11.48 -3.84
CA LEU A 5 -11.68 11.14 -2.43
C LEU A 5 -11.49 9.64 -2.25
N ILE A 6 -10.38 9.23 -1.64
CA ILE A 6 -10.09 7.85 -1.26
C ILE A 6 -10.29 7.71 0.25
N VAL A 7 -11.06 6.69 0.69
CA VAL A 7 -11.38 6.45 2.11
C VAL A 7 -11.19 4.97 2.44
N GLY A 8 -10.43 4.69 3.49
CA GLY A 8 -10.32 3.34 4.05
C GLY A 8 -11.42 3.01 5.05
N GLU A 9 -11.87 1.76 5.04
CA GLU A 9 -12.72 1.12 6.05
C GLU A 9 -11.99 -0.15 6.56
N PRO A 10 -10.91 0.03 7.35
CA PRO A 10 -10.15 -1.08 7.89
C PRO A 10 -10.97 -1.84 8.94
N CYS A 11 -10.87 -3.16 8.93
CA CYS A 11 -11.48 -4.01 9.94
C CYS A 11 -10.40 -4.80 10.69
N THR A 12 -10.56 -4.89 12.01
CA THR A 12 -9.66 -5.63 12.91
C THR A 12 -10.00 -7.12 13.00
N SER A 13 -11.06 -7.58 12.32
CA SER A 13 -11.44 -8.99 12.23
C SER A 13 -12.25 -9.27 10.97
N GLY A 14 -11.94 -10.38 10.30
CA GLY A 14 -12.64 -10.84 9.09
C GLY A 14 -12.02 -10.38 7.78
N THR A 15 -12.67 -10.74 6.65
CA THR A 15 -12.18 -10.49 5.29
C THR A 15 -12.85 -9.27 4.63
N SER A 16 -13.38 -8.36 5.44
CA SER A 16 -14.31 -7.31 4.99
C SER A 16 -13.69 -5.92 4.93
N SER A 17 -12.38 -5.78 5.10
CA SER A 17 -11.69 -4.50 4.97
C SER A 17 -11.84 -3.93 3.56
N LYS A 18 -12.09 -2.62 3.46
CA LYS A 18 -12.36 -1.96 2.19
C LYS A 18 -11.62 -0.66 2.01
N VAL A 19 -11.51 -0.25 0.76
CA VAL A 19 -11.22 1.13 0.35
C VAL A 19 -12.28 1.57 -0.63
N TYR A 20 -12.81 2.77 -0.43
CA TYR A 20 -13.75 3.42 -1.31
C TYR A 20 -13.11 4.58 -2.05
N ILE A 21 -13.52 4.78 -3.29
CA ILE A 21 -13.22 6.00 -4.05
C ILE A 21 -14.55 6.71 -4.33
N TYR A 22 -14.64 7.98 -3.96
CA TYR A 22 -15.78 8.84 -4.23
C TYR A 22 -15.42 9.89 -5.28
N ALA A 23 -16.28 10.01 -6.30
CA ALA A 23 -16.03 10.91 -7.41
C ALA A 23 -16.17 12.38 -7.00
N GLY A 24 -15.26 13.22 -7.50
CA GLY A 24 -15.37 14.66 -7.49
C GLY A 24 -16.34 15.18 -8.54
N SER A 25 -16.99 16.29 -8.22
CA SER A 25 -17.90 17.00 -9.13
C SER A 25 -17.77 18.51 -8.96
N SER A 26 -18.45 19.27 -9.83
CA SER A 26 -18.59 20.72 -9.68
C SER A 26 -19.20 21.15 -8.34
N SER A 27 -19.92 20.24 -7.69
CA SER A 27 -20.59 20.45 -6.41
C SER A 27 -19.80 19.86 -5.23
N GLY A 28 -18.55 19.42 -5.46
CA GLY A 28 -17.73 18.72 -4.47
C GLY A 28 -17.80 17.19 -4.61
N ILE A 29 -17.43 16.48 -3.54
CA ILE A 29 -17.38 15.00 -3.52
C ILE A 29 -18.79 14.40 -3.49
N VAL A 30 -19.06 13.45 -4.39
CA VAL A 30 -20.31 12.69 -4.44
C VAL A 30 -20.25 11.55 -3.41
N THR A 31 -20.78 11.78 -2.21
CA THR A 31 -20.69 10.81 -1.09
C THR A 31 -21.85 9.82 -1.00
N SER A 32 -22.89 9.98 -1.82
CA SER A 32 -24.09 9.13 -1.78
C SER A 32 -23.84 7.68 -2.23
N ASN A 33 -22.84 7.45 -3.09
CA ASN A 33 -22.41 6.13 -3.51
C ASN A 33 -20.93 6.18 -3.91
N PRO A 34 -20.09 5.26 -3.43
CA PRO A 34 -18.71 5.16 -3.91
C PRO A 34 -18.69 4.82 -5.40
N ALA A 35 -17.79 5.46 -6.13
CA ALA A 35 -17.49 5.15 -7.52
C ALA A 35 -16.71 3.83 -7.66
N VAL A 36 -15.86 3.51 -6.68
CA VAL A 36 -15.14 2.24 -6.56
C VAL A 36 -15.25 1.70 -5.13
N SER A 37 -15.43 0.39 -5.00
CA SER A 37 -15.34 -0.34 -3.73
C SER A 37 -14.35 -1.49 -3.89
N ILE A 38 -13.21 -1.36 -3.22
CA ILE A 38 -12.13 -2.33 -3.23
C ILE A 38 -12.22 -3.13 -1.94
N VAL A 39 -12.37 -4.46 -2.05
CA VAL A 39 -12.47 -5.36 -0.90
C VAL A 39 -11.27 -6.30 -0.90
N LYS A 40 -10.60 -6.42 0.25
CA LYS A 40 -9.52 -7.39 0.45
C LYS A 40 -9.74 -8.19 1.71
N GLY A 41 -9.48 -9.50 1.61
CA GLY A 41 -9.47 -10.42 2.74
C GLY A 41 -8.24 -10.26 3.63
N ALA A 42 -7.87 -9.02 3.93
CA ALA A 42 -6.68 -8.63 4.67
C ALA A 42 -7.12 -7.77 5.86
N ILE A 43 -6.69 -8.16 7.07
CA ILE A 43 -6.90 -7.35 8.27
C ILE A 43 -6.20 -6.00 8.06
N ASP A 44 -6.84 -4.93 8.50
CA ASP A 44 -6.33 -3.55 8.42
C ASP A 44 -6.02 -3.05 6.99
N PHE A 45 -6.51 -3.72 5.93
CA PHE A 45 -6.48 -3.13 4.60
C PHE A 45 -7.26 -1.81 4.56
N GLY A 46 -6.62 -0.75 4.09
CA GLY A 46 -7.21 0.59 4.11
C GLY A 46 -6.95 1.37 5.40
N ILE A 47 -6.13 0.87 6.34
CA ILE A 47 -5.73 1.66 7.51
C ILE A 47 -4.93 2.90 7.12
N GLU A 48 -4.15 2.79 6.03
CA GLU A 48 -3.39 3.87 5.43
C GLU A 48 -3.65 3.89 3.93
N VAL A 49 -3.79 5.08 3.38
CA VAL A 49 -3.93 5.35 1.94
C VAL A 49 -3.07 6.54 1.58
N ALA A 50 -2.39 6.49 0.44
CA ALA A 50 -1.58 7.59 -0.06
C ALA A 50 -1.61 7.64 -1.58
N THR A 51 -1.71 8.83 -2.16
CA THR A 51 -1.47 9.04 -3.60
C THR A 51 0.03 8.98 -3.88
N ILE A 52 0.42 8.45 -5.03
CA ILE A 52 1.83 8.27 -5.42
C ILE A 52 2.12 8.81 -6.82
N GLY A 53 1.30 9.77 -7.26
CA GLY A 53 1.38 10.34 -8.60
C GLY A 53 1.26 9.29 -9.70
N ASP A 54 1.74 9.61 -10.90
CA ASP A 54 1.60 8.75 -12.08
C ASP A 54 2.80 7.81 -12.25
N GLU A 55 2.75 6.63 -11.63
CA GLU A 55 3.87 5.70 -11.53
C GLU A 55 4.06 4.82 -12.77
N ASN A 56 3.01 4.62 -13.57
CA ASN A 56 3.08 3.91 -14.86
C ASN A 56 3.18 4.84 -16.07
N GLY A 57 3.04 6.16 -15.91
CA GLY A 57 3.15 7.13 -17.00
C GLY A 57 1.89 7.22 -17.88
N ASP A 58 0.71 6.92 -17.33
CA ASP A 58 -0.56 6.96 -18.05
C ASP A 58 -1.33 8.31 -17.90
N ASN A 59 -0.70 9.28 -17.22
CA ASN A 59 -1.19 10.60 -16.83
C ASN A 59 -2.34 10.58 -15.82
N ARG A 60 -2.30 9.65 -14.87
CA ARG A 60 -3.28 9.56 -13.79
C ARG A 60 -2.57 9.22 -12.49
N ASP A 61 -3.07 9.81 -11.41
CA ASP A 61 -2.53 9.51 -10.10
C ASP A 61 -2.89 8.07 -9.69
N ASP A 62 -1.86 7.29 -9.42
CA ASP A 62 -1.86 6.00 -8.77
C ASP A 62 -1.92 6.18 -7.24
N PHE A 63 -2.23 5.10 -6.52
CA PHE A 63 -2.32 5.16 -5.06
C PHE A 63 -1.90 3.85 -4.37
N MET A 64 -1.48 3.99 -3.11
CA MET A 64 -1.14 2.91 -2.22
C MET A 64 -2.21 2.69 -1.15
N VAL A 65 -2.35 1.44 -0.73
CA VAL A 65 -3.17 1.03 0.41
C VAL A 65 -2.38 0.10 1.32
N GLY A 66 -2.27 0.45 2.59
CA GLY A 66 -1.61 -0.36 3.61
C GLY A 66 -2.54 -1.43 4.20
N ALA A 67 -1.95 -2.58 4.55
CA ALA A 67 -2.52 -3.65 5.37
C ALA A 67 -1.43 -4.15 6.36
N PRO A 68 -1.12 -3.40 7.43
CA PRO A 68 0.03 -3.63 8.29
C PRO A 68 0.00 -4.92 9.10
N LEU A 69 -1.19 -5.49 9.32
CA LEU A 69 -1.37 -6.75 10.06
C LEU A 69 -1.61 -7.93 9.10
N TYR A 70 -1.19 -7.80 7.84
CA TYR A 70 -1.32 -8.88 6.89
C TYR A 70 -0.29 -9.99 7.16
N ASP A 71 -0.78 -11.21 7.37
CA ASP A 71 0.05 -12.41 7.50
C ASP A 71 0.59 -12.85 6.14
N VAL A 72 1.90 -12.91 6.02
CA VAL A 72 2.58 -13.29 4.79
C VAL A 72 2.96 -14.76 4.83
N THR A 73 2.52 -15.56 3.86
CA THR A 73 3.02 -16.93 3.69
C THR A 73 4.02 -16.99 2.54
N SER A 74 5.23 -17.48 2.79
CA SER A 74 6.25 -17.68 1.77
C SER A 74 7.23 -18.82 2.09
N GLY A 75 7.56 -19.61 1.07
CA GLY A 75 8.45 -20.77 1.19
C GLY A 75 8.01 -21.74 2.28
N GLY A 76 6.70 -21.93 2.44
CA GLY A 76 6.10 -22.80 3.46
C GLY A 76 6.07 -22.24 4.89
N ASN A 77 6.48 -20.98 5.11
CA ASN A 77 6.44 -20.34 6.43
C ASN A 77 5.45 -19.18 6.42
N THR A 78 4.70 -19.00 7.51
CA THR A 78 3.83 -17.84 7.73
C THR A 78 4.50 -16.88 8.69
N PHE A 79 4.56 -15.62 8.29
CA PHE A 79 5.10 -14.51 9.05
C PHE A 79 3.92 -13.65 9.49
N ALA A 80 3.59 -13.77 10.76
CA ALA A 80 2.49 -13.03 11.37
C ALA A 80 2.76 -11.52 11.32
N ASP A 81 1.73 -10.74 11.02
CA ASP A 81 1.77 -9.26 11.04
C ASP A 81 2.94 -8.64 10.24
N ALA A 82 3.42 -9.34 9.20
CA ALA A 82 4.52 -8.86 8.37
C ALA A 82 4.14 -7.59 7.59
N GLY A 83 2.84 -7.38 7.40
CA GLY A 83 2.32 -6.23 6.70
C GLY A 83 2.41 -6.36 5.18
N ARG A 84 1.60 -5.58 4.50
CA ARG A 84 1.56 -5.51 3.04
C ARG A 84 1.13 -4.12 2.60
N VAL A 85 1.73 -3.61 1.54
CA VAL A 85 1.23 -2.46 0.80
C VAL A 85 0.77 -2.93 -0.57
N TYR A 86 -0.36 -2.41 -1.01
CA TYR A 86 -0.94 -2.63 -2.31
C TYR A 86 -0.85 -1.35 -3.12
N VAL A 87 -0.41 -1.44 -4.37
CA VAL A 87 -0.41 -0.32 -5.32
C VAL A 87 -1.55 -0.53 -6.30
N TYR A 88 -2.26 0.54 -6.62
CA TYR A 88 -3.38 0.57 -7.55
C TYR A 88 -3.12 1.63 -8.61
N GLU A 89 -3.28 1.21 -9.87
CA GLU A 89 -3.20 2.13 -11.00
C GLU A 89 -4.46 3.00 -11.06
N GLY A 90 -4.28 4.30 -11.27
CA GLY A 90 -5.32 5.19 -11.74
C GLY A 90 -5.84 4.75 -13.11
N ALA A 91 -7.04 5.19 -13.50
CA ALA A 91 -7.61 4.78 -14.77
C ALA A 91 -8.53 5.84 -15.42
N ALA A 92 -8.88 5.63 -16.71
CA ALA A 92 -9.76 6.52 -17.50
C ALA A 92 -11.13 6.69 -16.91
N THR A 93 -11.59 5.63 -16.27
CA THR A 93 -12.87 5.55 -15.63
C THR A 93 -12.71 4.72 -14.36
N PHE A 94 -13.52 5.00 -13.35
CA PHE A 94 -13.54 4.24 -12.11
C PHE A 94 -13.75 2.74 -12.32
N SER A 95 -14.48 2.33 -13.37
CA SER A 95 -14.69 0.92 -13.72
C SER A 95 -13.43 0.17 -14.15
N GLN A 96 -12.36 0.88 -14.50
CA GLN A 96 -11.09 0.29 -14.91
C GLN A 96 -10.10 0.13 -13.75
N ILE A 97 -10.38 0.73 -12.58
CA ILE A 97 -9.56 0.50 -11.39
C ILE A 97 -9.79 -0.94 -10.93
N SER A 98 -8.76 -1.76 -11.09
CA SER A 98 -8.83 -3.20 -10.87
C SER A 98 -8.83 -3.56 -9.39
N ASN A 99 -9.71 -4.49 -9.00
CA ASN A 99 -9.65 -5.15 -7.68
C ASN A 99 -8.48 -6.14 -7.57
N ASN A 100 -7.87 -6.53 -8.69
CA ASN A 100 -6.68 -7.38 -8.74
C ASN A 100 -5.42 -6.50 -8.75
N ASN A 101 -4.58 -6.65 -7.73
CA ASN A 101 -3.53 -5.71 -7.36
C ASN A 101 -2.13 -6.33 -7.47
N ASN A 102 -1.87 -6.99 -8.59
CA ASN A 102 -0.57 -7.59 -8.89
C ASN A 102 0.38 -6.56 -9.52
N TRP A 103 0.57 -5.41 -8.87
CA TRP A 103 1.62 -4.49 -9.30
C TRP A 103 2.98 -5.09 -8.89
N ASN A 104 3.49 -5.94 -9.78
CA ASN A 104 4.70 -6.75 -9.58
C ASN A 104 6.02 -5.97 -9.81
N LYS A 105 5.96 -4.64 -10.00
CA LYS A 105 7.13 -3.78 -10.30
C LYS A 105 8.19 -3.82 -9.19
N TYR A 106 7.77 -3.93 -7.93
CA TYR A 106 8.65 -3.86 -6.75
C TYR A 106 8.90 -5.21 -6.04
N GLY A 107 8.56 -6.34 -6.68
CA GLY A 107 9.16 -7.66 -6.39
C GLY A 107 8.25 -8.79 -5.89
N GLU A 108 7.97 -9.78 -6.75
CA GLU A 108 7.46 -11.12 -6.38
C GLU A 108 8.57 -12.16 -6.17
N ASN A 109 9.77 -11.78 -5.70
CA ASN A 109 10.74 -12.77 -5.23
C ASN A 109 10.42 -13.22 -3.81
N ALA A 110 9.19 -13.69 -3.58
CA ALA A 110 8.69 -14.39 -2.41
C ALA A 110 8.96 -13.79 -1.00
N TYR A 111 9.75 -12.74 -0.83
CA TYR A 111 10.26 -12.31 0.47
C TYR A 111 10.39 -10.79 0.61
N GLN A 112 9.90 -10.04 -0.36
CA GLN A 112 9.93 -8.58 -0.39
C GLN A 112 8.50 -8.08 -0.58
N HIS A 113 7.77 -8.02 0.52
CA HIS A 113 6.58 -7.15 0.56
C HIS A 113 7.12 -5.74 0.72
N LEU A 114 6.50 -4.76 0.04
CA LEU A 114 6.75 -3.36 0.34
C LEU A 114 6.52 -3.14 1.86
N GLY A 115 7.61 -2.97 2.62
CA GLY A 115 7.58 -2.79 4.08
C GLY A 115 8.07 -3.95 4.94
N GLY A 116 8.47 -5.10 4.37
CA GLY A 116 8.98 -6.25 5.12
C GLY A 116 10.34 -6.73 4.59
N SER A 117 11.40 -6.59 5.37
CA SER A 117 12.74 -7.10 5.00
C SER A 117 13.17 -8.34 5.78
N ARG A 118 13.96 -9.18 5.10
CA ARG A 118 14.85 -10.16 5.72
C ARG A 118 16.21 -9.54 6.01
N GLU A 119 16.58 -9.39 7.27
CA GLU A 119 17.99 -9.40 7.66
C GLU A 119 18.37 -10.84 8.03
N GLY A 120 19.44 -11.41 7.45
CA GLY A 120 19.79 -12.84 7.49
C GLY A 120 19.38 -13.63 8.75
N GLY A 121 18.56 -14.67 8.58
CA GLY A 121 17.99 -15.49 9.67
C GLY A 121 16.54 -15.14 10.02
N ASN A 122 15.78 -16.10 10.56
CA ASN A 122 14.32 -16.11 10.81
C ASN A 122 13.75 -14.94 11.66
N LEU A 123 13.74 -13.70 11.16
CA LEU A 123 12.96 -12.62 11.75
C LEU A 123 12.43 -11.72 10.63
N PHE A 124 11.12 -11.72 10.46
CA PHE A 124 10.39 -10.77 9.63
C PHE A 124 10.02 -9.62 10.55
N ALA A 125 10.39 -8.41 10.16
CA ALA A 125 9.95 -7.25 10.90
C ALA A 125 8.47 -6.97 10.63
N ILE A 126 7.84 -6.58 11.72
CA ILE A 126 6.41 -6.46 11.92
C ILE A 126 5.97 -5.09 11.38
N THR A 127 4.82 -5.04 10.70
CA THR A 127 4.03 -3.85 10.33
C THR A 127 4.48 -2.96 9.16
N GLY A 128 4.93 -3.53 8.04
CA GLY A 128 5.06 -2.77 6.79
C GLY A 128 3.75 -2.11 6.34
N GLY A 129 3.78 -0.81 6.04
CA GLY A 129 2.62 -0.09 5.48
C GLY A 129 1.79 0.71 6.49
N ARG A 130 2.33 1.01 7.68
CA ARG A 130 1.70 1.91 8.67
C ARG A 130 1.90 3.39 8.38
N SER A 131 2.81 3.73 7.49
CA SER A 131 2.90 5.06 6.90
C SER A 131 3.35 4.92 5.46
N LEU A 132 2.74 5.72 4.59
CA LEU A 132 2.93 5.66 3.15
C LEU A 132 3.16 7.08 2.63
N GLY A 133 4.00 7.23 1.61
CA GLY A 133 4.18 8.49 0.90
C GLY A 133 4.74 8.28 -0.50
N GLY A 134 4.23 9.04 -1.47
CA GLY A 134 4.91 9.27 -2.74
C GLY A 134 5.91 10.42 -2.62
N LEU A 135 6.98 10.34 -3.39
CA LEU A 135 7.98 11.38 -3.57
C LEU A 135 8.17 11.64 -5.07
N GLU A 136 8.50 12.89 -5.41
CA GLU A 136 9.21 13.13 -6.67
C GLU A 136 10.49 12.27 -6.70
N SER A 137 10.98 11.97 -7.91
CA SER A 137 12.20 11.17 -8.10
C SER A 137 13.37 11.65 -7.23
N ILE A 138 13.80 10.83 -6.28
CA ILE A 138 14.99 11.04 -5.43
C ILE A 138 16.28 10.65 -6.16
N ASN A 139 16.17 9.80 -7.17
CA ASN A 139 17.29 9.31 -7.96
C ASN A 139 17.46 10.06 -9.31
N SER A 140 16.60 11.06 -9.57
CA SER A 140 16.56 11.85 -10.81
C SER A 140 16.23 11.05 -12.08
N ASP A 141 15.51 9.95 -11.95
CA ASP A 141 14.82 9.31 -13.06
C ASP A 141 13.46 9.99 -13.34
N THR A 142 12.70 9.42 -14.26
CA THR A 142 11.40 9.97 -14.68
C THR A 142 10.23 9.40 -13.90
N LYS A 143 10.50 8.63 -12.84
CA LYS A 143 9.47 7.92 -12.08
C LYS A 143 9.43 8.49 -10.67
N GLU A 144 8.26 8.38 -10.06
CA GLU A 144 8.13 8.70 -8.65
C GLU A 144 8.79 7.60 -7.80
N ASP A 145 9.12 7.96 -6.56
CA ASP A 145 9.72 7.05 -5.59
C ASP A 145 8.81 6.95 -4.37
N LEU A 146 8.81 5.77 -3.73
CA LEU A 146 7.83 5.44 -2.71
C LEU A 146 8.48 5.22 -1.35
N LEU A 147 7.83 5.74 -0.30
CA LEU A 147 8.19 5.51 1.09
C LEU A 147 7.21 4.57 1.76
N VAL A 148 7.73 3.57 2.48
CA VAL A 148 6.93 2.69 3.35
C VAL A 148 7.56 2.62 4.72
N GLY A 149 6.85 3.12 5.73
CA GLY A 149 7.27 3.02 7.12
C GLY A 149 6.79 1.73 7.80
N SER A 150 7.68 1.18 8.62
CA SER A 150 7.41 0.10 9.56
C SER A 150 7.87 0.56 10.95
N PRO A 151 7.05 1.33 11.69
CA PRO A 151 7.47 1.99 12.94
C PRO A 151 7.79 1.01 14.07
N TYR A 152 7.29 -0.22 14.00
CA TYR A 152 7.54 -1.30 14.98
C TYR A 152 8.55 -2.32 14.46
N TYR A 153 9.48 -1.87 13.61
CA TYR A 153 10.52 -2.72 13.09
C TYR A 153 11.51 -3.11 14.19
N ASP A 154 11.69 -4.42 14.41
CA ASP A 154 12.70 -4.99 15.29
C ASP A 154 14.02 -5.22 14.55
N HIS A 155 15.10 -4.58 15.01
CA HIS A 155 16.43 -4.75 14.41
C HIS A 155 17.31 -5.67 15.26
N LYS A 156 17.87 -6.72 14.64
CA LYS A 156 18.65 -7.76 15.34
C LYS A 156 19.80 -7.25 16.20
N VAL A 157 20.39 -6.12 15.81
CA VAL A 157 21.50 -5.47 16.53
C VAL A 157 21.05 -4.31 17.41
N TYR A 158 19.95 -3.62 17.06
CA TYR A 158 19.61 -2.33 17.67
C TYR A 158 18.40 -2.38 18.61
N GLY A 159 17.76 -3.54 18.75
CA GLY A 159 16.69 -3.78 19.71
C GLY A 159 15.34 -4.06 19.04
N THR A 160 14.27 -3.82 19.80
CA THR A 160 12.89 -3.93 19.34
C THR A 160 12.29 -2.55 19.12
N ASP A 161 11.28 -2.45 18.26
CA ASP A 161 10.53 -1.23 17.95
C ASP A 161 11.40 -0.02 17.54
N ASN A 162 12.51 -0.26 16.84
CA ASN A 162 13.41 0.80 16.37
C ASN A 162 12.80 1.62 15.23
N GLY A 163 11.89 0.99 14.48
CA GLY A 163 11.30 1.58 13.29
C GLY A 163 12.27 1.59 12.09
N ILE A 164 11.71 1.53 10.89
CA ILE A 164 12.45 1.72 9.64
C ILE A 164 11.56 2.39 8.60
N VAL A 165 12.19 3.09 7.65
CA VAL A 165 11.54 3.55 6.41
C VAL A 165 12.25 2.90 5.24
N TRP A 166 11.47 2.24 4.39
CA TRP A 166 11.92 1.71 3.11
C TRP A 166 11.71 2.76 2.03
N ILE A 167 12.70 2.91 1.15
CA ILE A 167 12.60 3.70 -0.07
C ILE A 167 12.58 2.72 -1.24
N TYR A 168 11.57 2.81 -2.09
CA TYR A 168 11.45 2.04 -3.33
C TYR A 168 11.58 3.00 -4.49
N THR A 169 12.59 2.78 -5.32
CA THR A 169 12.81 3.62 -6.49
C THR A 169 12.17 3.06 -7.75
N GLY A 170 11.60 3.93 -8.59
CA GLY A 170 10.79 3.62 -9.77
C GLY A 170 11.42 2.77 -10.87
#